data_AF-A0A2P8WJ79-F1
#
_entry.id   AF-A0A2P8WJ79-F1
#
_cell.length_a   1.000
_cell.length_b   1.000
_cell.length_c   1.000
_cell.angle_alpha   90.00
_cell.angle_beta   90.00
_cell.angle_gamma   90.00
#
_symmetry.space_group_name_H-M   'P 1'
#
loop_
_entity.id
_entity.type
_entity.pdbx_description
1 polymer ?
#
loop_
_entity_poly.entity_id
_entity_poly.type
_entity_poly.pdbx_seq_one_letter_code
_entity_poly.pdbx_strand_id
1 'polypeptide(L)'
;MSVKASGGSSVARPQLYQTLPVATISQAEQQDRYMGQGELNELATFFNSGLQRIQIAETLTRYSELIVSQAANRIFTGGSPLSYLEKPAVESQFVEKTRGGAVLNEQEASKLGTATYVESSGGFFQGLGNLFSSTPSGPLPPGFRPINVARYGPSNMTKSLRDMSWFLRYVTYAIVAGDPNIISVNVRGLREI
;
A
#
# COMPACT_ATOMS: atom_id res chain seq x y z
N MET A 1 -2.13 24.48 -36.44
CA MET A 1 -3.01 25.52 -35.83
C MET A 1 -2.14 26.42 -34.98
N SER A 2 -2.04 27.71 -35.31
CA SER A 2 -1.38 28.69 -34.45
C SER A 2 -2.41 29.25 -33.45
N VAL A 3 -2.07 29.22 -32.17
CA VAL A 3 -2.90 29.81 -31.10
C VAL A 3 -2.84 31.32 -31.24
N LYS A 4 -3.98 31.98 -31.50
CA LYS A 4 -4.06 33.43 -31.77
C LYS A 4 -4.26 34.28 -30.51
N ALA A 5 -4.68 33.67 -29.40
CA ALA A 5 -4.80 34.31 -28.09
C ALA A 5 -4.77 33.24 -26.98
N SER A 6 -4.26 33.60 -25.80
CA SER A 6 -4.24 32.76 -24.60
C SER A 6 -4.85 33.53 -23.44
N GLY A 7 -5.75 32.89 -22.67
CA GLY A 7 -6.35 33.45 -21.46
C GLY A 7 -5.44 33.38 -20.22
N GLY A 8 -4.19 32.95 -20.39
CA GLY A 8 -3.28 32.64 -19.28
C GLY A 8 -3.57 31.26 -18.66
N SER A 9 -2.59 30.72 -17.93
CA SER A 9 -2.76 29.49 -17.15
C SER A 9 -2.77 29.83 -15.65
N SER A 10 -3.90 29.58 -14.99
CA SER A 10 -3.98 29.64 -13.53
C SER A 10 -3.53 28.31 -12.92
N VAL A 11 -3.00 28.38 -11.69
CA VAL A 11 -2.60 27.17 -10.95
C VAL A 11 -3.87 26.52 -10.40
N ALA A 12 -4.40 25.54 -11.11
CA ALA A 12 -5.47 24.67 -10.62
C ALA A 12 -4.86 23.38 -10.04
N ARG A 13 -5.24 23.02 -8.81
CA ARG A 13 -4.85 21.75 -8.18
C ARG A 13 -6.07 20.83 -8.15
N PRO A 14 -6.05 19.69 -8.87
CA PRO A 14 -7.16 18.75 -8.84
C PRO A 14 -7.30 18.11 -7.45
N GLN A 15 -8.53 17.84 -7.03
CA GLN A 15 -8.82 17.08 -5.82
C GLN A 15 -8.55 15.60 -6.09
N LEU A 16 -7.59 15.01 -5.37
CA LEU A 16 -7.17 13.63 -5.58
C LEU A 16 -8.00 12.64 -4.75
N TYR A 17 -8.23 12.97 -3.48
CA TYR A 17 -9.01 12.21 -2.52
C TYR A 17 -9.43 13.12 -1.37
N GLN A 18 -10.38 12.66 -0.56
CA GLN A 18 -10.81 13.34 0.66
C GLN A 18 -10.33 12.56 1.89
N THR A 19 -10.02 13.29 2.96
CA THR A 19 -9.79 12.73 4.30
C THR A 19 -10.96 13.11 5.19
N LEU A 20 -11.15 12.38 6.29
CA LEU A 20 -12.25 12.67 7.22
C LEU A 20 -12.23 14.14 7.69
N PRO A 21 -11.09 14.70 8.16
CA PRO A 21 -11.08 16.10 8.58
C PRO A 21 -11.38 17.09 7.45
N VAL A 22 -10.87 16.85 6.24
CA VAL A 22 -11.12 17.75 5.09
C VAL A 22 -12.59 17.71 4.69
N ALA A 23 -13.22 16.53 4.71
CA ALA A 23 -14.64 16.38 4.41
C ALA A 23 -15.51 17.11 5.43
N THR A 24 -15.26 16.93 6.73
CA THR A 24 -16.03 17.61 7.80
C THR A 24 -15.86 19.13 7.76
N ILE A 25 -14.64 19.62 7.49
CA ILE A 25 -14.38 21.07 7.37
C ILE A 25 -15.08 21.64 6.14
N SER A 26 -14.97 20.95 4.99
CA SER A 26 -15.59 21.41 3.76
C SER A 26 -17.12 21.44 3.85
N GLN A 27 -17.74 20.52 4.60
CA GLN A 27 -19.18 20.54 4.81
C GLN A 27 -19.66 21.77 5.58
N ALA A 28 -18.93 22.19 6.62
CA ALA A 28 -19.25 23.40 7.37
C ALA A 28 -18.99 24.67 6.54
N GLU A 29 -17.90 24.67 5.77
CA GLU A 29 -17.52 25.79 4.89
C GLU A 29 -18.53 25.99 3.75
N GLN A 30 -19.01 24.93 3.10
CA GLN A 30 -20.05 25.02 2.06
C GLN A 30 -21.38 25.60 2.56
N GLN A 31 -21.60 25.59 3.88
CA GLN A 31 -22.79 26.14 4.53
C GLN A 31 -22.53 27.51 5.18
N ASP A 32 -21.35 28.10 4.98
CA ASP A 32 -20.91 29.37 5.59
C ASP A 32 -21.11 29.42 7.12
N ARG A 33 -20.99 28.27 7.79
CA ARG A 33 -21.25 28.14 9.23
C ARG A 33 -20.01 27.69 9.99
N TYR A 34 -20.04 27.91 11.30
CA TYR A 34 -19.13 27.22 12.21
C TYR A 34 -19.55 25.77 12.40
N MET A 35 -18.57 24.91 12.69
CA MET A 35 -18.81 23.50 12.94
C MET A 35 -19.75 23.30 14.12
N GLY A 36 -20.71 22.39 13.95
CA GLY A 36 -21.60 21.98 15.03
C GLY A 36 -20.93 20.99 15.99
N GLN A 37 -21.56 20.77 17.15
CA GLN A 37 -21.05 19.82 18.15
C GLN A 37 -20.87 18.39 17.59
N GLY A 38 -21.73 17.96 16.66
CA GLY A 38 -21.61 16.65 16.01
C GLY A 38 -20.33 16.50 15.18
N GLU A 39 -20.01 17.48 14.34
CA GLU A 39 -18.80 17.50 13.50
C GLU A 39 -17.54 17.61 14.37
N LEU A 40 -17.59 18.39 15.45
CA LEU A 40 -16.50 18.47 16.42
C LEU A 40 -16.27 17.15 17.16
N ASN A 41 -17.34 16.44 17.53
CA ASN A 41 -17.24 15.12 18.15
C ASN A 41 -16.69 14.06 17.17
N GLU A 42 -17.04 14.16 15.89
CA GLU A 42 -16.49 13.29 14.83
C GLU A 42 -14.97 13.50 14.68
N LEU A 43 -14.53 14.75 14.59
CA LEU A 43 -13.10 15.11 14.58
C LEU A 43 -12.38 14.60 15.83
N ALA A 44 -12.97 14.80 17.02
CA ALA A 44 -12.40 14.31 18.26
C ALA A 44 -12.24 12.78 18.24
N THR A 45 -13.24 12.05 17.74
CA THR A 45 -13.19 10.59 17.61
C THR A 45 -12.10 10.16 16.63
N PHE A 46 -11.95 10.85 15.50
CA PHE A 46 -10.89 10.59 14.54
C PHE A 46 -9.50 10.75 15.19
N PHE A 47 -9.24 11.89 15.85
CA PHE A 47 -7.94 12.14 16.49
C PHE A 47 -7.65 11.19 17.66
N ASN A 48 -8.64 10.82 18.45
CA ASN A 48 -8.49 9.82 19.52
C ASN A 48 -8.05 8.45 18.98
N SER A 49 -8.55 8.06 17.80
CA SER A 49 -8.16 6.82 17.12
C SER A 49 -6.85 6.92 16.31
N GLY A 50 -6.20 8.10 16.28
CA GLY A 50 -5.06 8.38 15.41
C GLY A 50 -3.86 7.48 15.67
N LEU A 51 -3.48 7.27 16.94
CA LEU A 51 -2.34 6.41 17.29
C LEU A 51 -2.55 4.96 16.83
N GLN A 52 -3.75 4.43 17.00
CA GLN A 52 -4.09 3.08 16.57
C GLN A 52 -3.99 2.94 15.03
N ARG A 53 -4.44 3.93 14.27
CA ARG A 53 -4.35 3.93 12.80
C ARG A 53 -2.89 3.92 12.31
N ILE A 54 -2.03 4.68 12.97
CA ILE A 54 -0.59 4.70 12.65
C ILE A 54 0.06 3.35 12.97
N GLN A 55 -0.25 2.75 14.12
CA GLN A 55 0.26 1.42 14.49
C GLN A 55 -0.16 0.33 13.47
N ILE A 56 -1.41 0.39 13.00
CA ILE A 56 -1.91 -0.51 11.96
C ILE A 56 -1.13 -0.28 10.65
N ALA A 57 -0.96 0.97 10.24
CA ALA A 57 -0.22 1.30 9.01
C ALA A 57 1.24 0.84 9.07
N GLU A 58 1.90 1.02 10.21
CA GLU A 58 3.28 0.57 10.44
C GLU A 58 3.36 -0.97 10.34
N THR A 59 2.44 -1.67 11.00
CA THR A 59 2.39 -3.14 10.98
C THR A 59 2.16 -3.67 9.56
N LEU A 60 1.23 -3.09 8.80
CA LEU A 60 0.95 -3.47 7.42
C LEU A 60 2.14 -3.19 6.49
N THR A 61 2.85 -2.09 6.72
CA THR A 61 4.04 -1.75 5.93
C THR A 61 5.17 -2.74 6.21
N ARG A 62 5.41 -3.07 7.49
CA ARG A 62 6.44 -4.01 7.94
C ARG A 62 6.26 -5.42 7.36
N TYR A 63 5.01 -5.89 7.28
CA TYR A 63 4.69 -7.23 6.76
C TYR A 63 4.20 -7.22 5.31
N SER A 64 4.42 -6.14 4.56
CA SER A 64 3.88 -5.96 3.20
C SER A 64 4.30 -7.06 2.22
N GLU A 65 5.59 -7.43 2.19
CA GLU A 65 6.10 -8.50 1.32
C GLU A 65 5.47 -9.87 1.64
N LEU A 66 5.26 -10.15 2.93
CA LEU A 66 4.62 -11.39 3.37
C LEU A 66 3.15 -11.43 2.94
N ILE A 67 2.42 -10.33 3.10
CA ILE A 67 1.02 -10.23 2.68
C ILE A 67 0.89 -10.43 1.16
N VAL A 68 1.73 -9.75 0.38
CA VAL A 68 1.71 -9.85 -1.09
C VAL A 68 2.11 -11.25 -1.56
N SER A 69 3.14 -11.87 -0.98
CA SER A 69 3.56 -13.23 -1.35
C SER A 69 2.50 -14.29 -1.02
N GLN A 70 1.88 -14.21 0.15
CA GLN A 70 0.78 -15.12 0.52
C GLN A 70 -0.44 -14.96 -0.39
N ALA A 71 -0.80 -13.72 -0.75
CA ALA A 71 -1.87 -13.44 -1.71
C ALA A 71 -1.54 -13.98 -3.11
N ALA A 72 -0.31 -13.76 -3.58
CA ALA A 72 0.14 -14.22 -4.89
C ALA A 72 0.15 -15.74 -5.00
N ASN A 73 0.56 -16.45 -3.94
CA ASN A 73 0.55 -17.92 -3.91
C ASN A 73 -0.85 -18.54 -3.99
N ARG A 74 -1.91 -17.78 -3.67
CA ARG A 74 -3.30 -18.23 -3.85
C ARG A 74 -3.78 -18.11 -5.30
N ILE A 75 -3.17 -17.21 -6.06
CA ILE A 75 -3.61 -16.86 -7.43
C ILE A 75 -2.75 -17.55 -8.49
N PHE A 76 -1.44 -17.62 -8.25
CA PHE A 76 -0.45 -18.10 -9.20
C PHE A 76 0.09 -19.48 -8.82
N THR A 77 0.41 -20.29 -9.85
CA THR A 77 0.96 -21.64 -9.71
C THR A 77 2.15 -21.84 -10.65
N GLY A 78 3.06 -22.76 -10.30
CA GLY A 78 4.17 -23.17 -11.17
C GLY A 78 5.39 -22.24 -11.14
N GLY A 79 5.63 -21.53 -10.03
CA GLY A 79 6.81 -20.69 -9.82
C GLY A 79 6.74 -19.95 -8.48
N SER A 80 7.79 -19.19 -8.14
CA SER A 80 7.76 -18.25 -7.01
C SER A 80 7.31 -16.87 -7.50
N PRO A 81 6.15 -16.36 -7.07
CA PRO A 81 5.68 -15.04 -7.49
C PRO A 81 6.61 -13.90 -7.04
N LEU A 82 7.22 -14.03 -5.87
CA LEU A 82 7.98 -12.95 -5.23
C LEU A 82 9.18 -12.47 -6.08
N SER A 83 9.72 -13.31 -6.97
CA SER A 83 10.84 -12.93 -7.85
C SER A 83 10.51 -11.79 -8.81
N TYR A 84 9.22 -11.51 -9.04
CA TYR A 84 8.77 -10.47 -9.96
C TYR A 84 8.34 -9.19 -9.24
N LEU A 85 8.48 -9.11 -7.91
CA LEU A 85 8.13 -7.92 -7.15
C LEU A 85 9.19 -6.83 -7.35
N GLU A 86 8.83 -5.75 -8.03
CA GLU A 86 9.69 -4.58 -8.20
C GLU A 86 9.60 -3.69 -6.96
N LYS A 87 10.74 -3.42 -6.30
CA LYS A 87 10.80 -2.47 -5.19
C LYS A 87 10.83 -1.04 -5.74
N PRO A 88 10.02 -0.12 -5.20
CA PRO A 88 9.97 1.25 -5.72
C PRO A 88 11.31 1.96 -5.51
N ALA A 89 11.86 2.54 -6.58
CA ALA A 89 13.12 3.31 -6.55
C ALA A 89 13.09 4.58 -5.69
N VAL A 90 11.97 4.89 -5.03
CA VAL A 90 11.87 6.02 -4.10
C VAL A 90 12.42 5.64 -2.72
N GLU A 91 12.36 4.36 -2.34
CA GLU A 91 12.95 3.86 -1.08
C GLU A 91 14.48 4.02 -1.06
N SER A 92 15.14 3.91 -2.21
CA SER A 92 16.58 4.15 -2.33
C SER A 92 16.98 5.63 -2.21
N GLN A 93 16.01 6.57 -2.18
CA GLN A 93 16.27 7.99 -1.94
C GLN A 93 16.03 8.43 -0.49
N PHE A 94 15.27 7.65 0.29
CA PHE A 94 15.19 7.82 1.73
C PHE A 94 16.43 7.21 2.37
N VAL A 95 17.59 7.85 2.14
CA VAL A 95 18.75 7.57 2.98
C VAL A 95 18.36 7.97 4.39
N GLU A 96 18.22 6.98 5.25
CA GLU A 96 18.01 7.13 6.69
C GLU A 96 19.21 7.93 7.23
N LYS A 97 19.05 9.26 7.32
CA LYS A 97 20.06 10.13 7.88
C LYS A 97 20.06 9.88 9.38
N THR A 98 21.07 9.18 9.88
CA THR A 98 21.40 9.17 11.31
C THR A 98 21.44 10.61 11.82
N ARG A 99 21.06 10.84 13.09
CA ARG A 99 21.09 12.17 13.76
C ARG A 99 22.38 12.99 13.58
N GLY A 100 23.48 12.37 13.13
CA GLY A 100 24.75 13.01 12.76
C GLY A 100 24.96 13.31 11.27
N GLY A 101 23.95 13.24 10.41
CA GLY A 101 24.03 13.70 9.01
C GLY A 101 24.85 12.83 8.05
N ALA A 102 25.33 11.66 8.47
CA ALA A 102 26.03 10.73 7.60
C ALA A 102 25.05 10.00 6.67
N VAL A 103 25.35 10.00 5.37
CA VAL A 103 24.63 9.29 4.31
C VAL A 103 25.09 7.82 4.40
N LEU A 104 24.25 6.94 4.92
CA LEU A 104 24.58 5.51 4.96
C LEU A 104 24.41 4.93 3.57
N ASN A 105 25.51 4.42 2.99
CA ASN A 105 25.43 3.61 1.78
C ASN A 105 24.68 2.30 2.11
N GLU A 106 23.96 1.76 1.13
CA GLU A 106 23.17 0.51 1.24
C GLU A 106 24.02 -0.69 1.74
N GLN A 107 25.32 -0.66 1.47
CA GLN A 107 26.32 -1.63 1.93
C GLN A 107 26.78 -1.43 3.39
N GLU A 108 26.60 -0.24 3.97
CA GLU A 108 26.93 0.06 5.36
C GLU A 108 25.71 -0.11 6.26
N ALA A 109 24.50 0.22 5.78
CA ALA A 109 23.24 -0.08 6.46
C ALA A 109 23.04 -1.61 6.66
N SER A 110 23.52 -2.42 5.72
CA SER A 110 23.53 -3.89 5.83
C SER A 110 24.59 -4.43 6.81
N LYS A 111 25.65 -3.67 7.12
CA LYS A 111 26.67 -4.03 8.11
C LYS A 111 26.28 -3.62 9.54
N LEU A 112 25.45 -2.59 9.70
CA LEU A 112 25.01 -2.10 11.02
C LEU A 112 23.88 -2.92 11.67
N GLY A 113 23.55 -4.11 11.14
CA GLY A 113 22.67 -5.05 11.84
C GLY A 113 21.17 -4.70 11.83
N THR A 114 20.75 -3.69 11.06
CA THR A 114 19.33 -3.41 10.78
C THR A 114 18.80 -4.20 9.58
N ALA A 115 19.60 -5.09 9.00
CA ALA A 115 19.04 -6.21 8.26
C ALA A 115 18.52 -7.21 9.29
N THR A 116 17.20 -7.16 9.56
CA THR A 116 16.53 -8.21 10.32
C THR A 116 16.58 -9.49 9.48
N TYR A 117 17.71 -10.19 9.55
CA TYR A 117 17.76 -11.59 9.22
C TYR A 117 16.78 -12.26 10.18
N VAL A 118 15.71 -12.83 9.64
CA VAL A 118 14.98 -13.86 10.35
C VAL A 118 15.97 -14.99 10.54
N GLU A 119 16.61 -15.01 11.71
CA GLU A 119 17.45 -16.10 12.16
C GLU A 119 16.56 -17.33 12.30
N SER A 120 16.49 -18.12 11.23
CA SER A 120 15.91 -19.46 11.25
C SER A 120 16.94 -20.42 11.85
N SER A 121 17.25 -20.20 13.13
CA SER A 121 17.87 -21.20 13.98
C SER A 121 16.81 -22.27 14.29
N GLY A 122 16.68 -23.23 13.38
CA GLY A 122 15.70 -24.31 13.52
C GLY A 122 15.45 -25.07 12.23
N GLY A 123 16.34 -26.03 11.93
CA GLY A 123 16.08 -27.20 11.07
C GLY A 123 15.54 -26.91 9.67
N PHE A 124 16.41 -27.00 8.67
CA PHE A 124 16.08 -26.92 7.24
C PHE A 124 14.90 -27.81 6.80
N PHE A 125 14.58 -28.88 7.55
CA PHE A 125 13.43 -29.75 7.30
C PHE A 125 12.13 -29.36 8.03
N GLN A 126 12.19 -28.54 9.09
CA GLN A 126 11.00 -28.13 9.85
C GLN A 126 10.34 -26.88 9.23
N GLY A 127 11.12 -26.01 8.57
CA GLY A 127 10.59 -24.89 7.79
C GLY A 127 9.76 -25.31 6.58
N LEU A 128 10.07 -26.47 5.96
CA LEU A 128 9.23 -27.04 4.88
C LEU A 128 7.88 -27.54 5.40
N GLY A 129 7.81 -28.05 6.63
CA GLY A 129 6.57 -28.52 7.25
C GLY A 129 5.55 -27.38 7.47
N ASN A 130 6.02 -26.22 7.93
CA ASN A 130 5.16 -25.04 8.12
C ASN A 130 4.75 -24.34 6.81
N LEU A 131 5.49 -24.57 5.72
CA LEU A 131 5.14 -24.09 4.36
C LEU A 131 4.17 -25.04 3.65
N PHE A 132 4.21 -26.35 3.93
CA PHE A 132 3.23 -27.32 3.41
C PHE A 132 1.95 -27.37 4.25
N SER A 133 1.98 -26.95 5.52
CA SER A 133 0.76 -26.77 6.33
C SER A 133 -0.02 -25.49 5.99
N SER A 134 0.57 -24.54 5.26
CA SER A 134 -0.20 -23.46 4.62
C SER A 134 -0.84 -23.95 3.31
N THR A 135 -1.67 -24.98 3.42
CA THR A 135 -2.72 -25.16 2.41
C THR A 135 -3.49 -23.83 2.34
N PRO A 136 -3.78 -23.27 1.16
CA PRO A 136 -4.50 -22.00 1.04
C PRO A 136 -5.88 -22.17 1.67
N SER A 137 -6.01 -21.90 2.97
CA SER A 137 -7.13 -22.31 3.81
C SER A 137 -8.33 -21.37 3.69
N GLY A 138 -8.45 -20.66 2.56
CA GLY A 138 -9.60 -19.85 2.23
C GLY A 138 -10.38 -20.51 1.10
N PRO A 139 -11.72 -20.56 1.16
CA PRO A 139 -12.51 -21.06 0.05
C PRO A 139 -12.19 -20.23 -1.20
N LEU A 140 -11.69 -20.91 -2.25
CA LEU A 140 -11.57 -20.29 -3.57
C LEU A 140 -12.98 -19.98 -4.07
N PRO A 141 -13.23 -18.79 -4.65
CA PRO A 141 -14.51 -18.49 -5.28
C PRO A 141 -14.87 -19.56 -6.31
N PRO A 142 -16.15 -19.91 -6.46
CA PRO A 142 -16.58 -20.91 -7.43
C PRO A 142 -16.14 -20.50 -8.84
N GLY A 143 -15.47 -21.41 -9.54
CA GLY A 143 -14.97 -21.18 -10.91
C GLY A 143 -13.59 -20.52 -11.01
N PHE A 144 -12.91 -20.24 -9.89
CA PHE A 144 -11.53 -19.72 -9.93
C PHE A 144 -10.56 -20.77 -10.51
N ARG A 145 -9.80 -20.37 -11.53
CA ARG A 145 -8.72 -21.18 -12.10
C ARG A 145 -7.38 -20.52 -11.78
N PRO A 146 -6.45 -21.21 -11.12
CA PRO A 146 -5.15 -20.63 -10.83
C PRO A 146 -4.38 -20.33 -12.13
N ILE A 147 -3.62 -19.24 -12.11
CA ILE A 147 -2.87 -18.76 -13.26
C ILE A 147 -1.48 -19.39 -13.23
N ASN A 148 -1.05 -20.01 -14.33
CA ASN A 148 0.29 -20.58 -14.41
C ASN A 148 1.32 -19.49 -14.75
N VAL A 149 2.36 -19.32 -13.93
CA VAL A 149 3.37 -18.27 -14.09
C VAL A 149 4.08 -18.36 -15.45
N ALA A 150 4.42 -19.57 -15.92
CA ALA A 150 5.12 -19.76 -17.19
C ALA A 150 4.27 -19.34 -18.40
N ARG A 151 2.95 -19.55 -18.36
CA ARG A 151 2.02 -19.10 -19.41
C ARG A 151 1.70 -17.61 -19.32
N TYR A 152 1.70 -17.05 -18.11
CA TYR A 152 1.34 -15.66 -17.88
C TYR A 152 2.43 -14.68 -18.35
N GLY A 153 3.69 -15.09 -18.22
CA GLY A 153 4.85 -14.34 -18.70
C GLY A 153 5.33 -13.25 -17.73
N PRO A 154 6.61 -12.85 -17.82
CA PRO A 154 7.24 -11.98 -16.84
C PRO A 154 6.65 -10.57 -16.79
N SER A 155 6.32 -9.96 -17.93
CA SER A 155 5.78 -8.58 -17.98
C SER A 155 4.39 -8.45 -17.36
N ASN A 156 3.54 -9.47 -17.49
CA ASN A 156 2.22 -9.45 -16.87
C ASN A 156 2.32 -9.76 -15.37
N MET A 157 3.27 -10.62 -14.99
CA MET A 157 3.55 -10.97 -13.61
C MET A 157 4.00 -9.77 -12.78
N THR A 158 4.93 -8.96 -13.31
CA THR A 158 5.38 -7.73 -12.63
C THR A 158 4.23 -6.73 -12.44
N LYS A 159 3.39 -6.56 -13.46
CA LYS A 159 2.17 -5.72 -13.35
C LYS A 159 1.22 -6.22 -12.27
N SER A 160 0.93 -7.52 -12.24
CA SER A 160 0.04 -8.11 -11.22
C SER A 160 0.54 -7.88 -9.80
N LEU A 161 1.83 -8.09 -9.53
CA LEU A 161 2.39 -7.91 -8.19
C LEU A 161 2.49 -6.45 -7.79
N ARG A 162 2.78 -5.57 -8.74
CA ARG A 162 2.71 -4.11 -8.54
C ARG A 162 1.28 -3.68 -8.20
N ASP A 163 0.28 -4.25 -8.86
CA ASP A 163 -1.11 -3.90 -8.58
C ASP A 163 -1.53 -4.42 -7.19
N MET A 164 -1.09 -5.62 -6.78
CA MET A 164 -1.25 -6.13 -5.40
C MET A 164 -0.60 -5.21 -4.36
N SER A 165 0.62 -4.74 -4.60
CA SER A 165 1.30 -3.81 -3.69
C SER A 165 0.62 -2.44 -3.66
N TRP A 166 0.09 -1.97 -4.79
CA TRP A 166 -0.71 -0.74 -4.86
C TRP A 166 -2.00 -0.85 -4.04
N PHE A 167 -2.72 -1.98 -4.11
CA PHE A 167 -3.91 -2.19 -3.28
C PHE A 167 -3.57 -2.10 -1.78
N LEU A 168 -2.53 -2.81 -1.33
CA LEU A 168 -2.11 -2.77 0.08
C LEU A 168 -1.73 -1.34 0.51
N ARG A 169 -1.01 -0.60 -0.36
CA ARG A 169 -0.62 0.78 -0.10
C ARG A 169 -1.82 1.73 -0.02
N TYR A 170 -2.82 1.58 -0.89
CA TYR A 170 -4.03 2.41 -0.80
C TYR A 170 -4.89 2.07 0.41
N VAL A 171 -4.88 0.81 0.85
CA VAL A 171 -5.49 0.40 2.12
C VAL A 171 -4.81 1.08 3.31
N THR A 172 -3.48 1.13 3.37
CA THR A 172 -2.78 1.83 4.46
C THR A 172 -3.08 3.33 4.44
N TYR A 173 -3.12 3.96 3.26
CA TYR A 173 -3.50 5.37 3.13
C TYR A 173 -4.93 5.64 3.58
N ALA A 174 -5.89 4.80 3.21
CA ALA A 174 -7.29 4.95 3.62
C ALA A 174 -7.46 4.83 5.15
N ILE A 175 -6.75 3.89 5.79
CA ILE A 175 -6.79 3.72 7.26
C ILE A 175 -6.33 4.99 7.97
N VAL A 176 -5.23 5.58 7.50
CA VAL A 176 -4.65 6.81 8.07
C VAL A 176 -5.53 8.04 7.76
N ALA A 177 -6.00 8.18 6.52
CA ALA A 177 -6.87 9.27 6.09
C ALA A 177 -8.26 9.25 6.77
N GLY A 178 -8.69 8.08 7.22
CA GLY A 178 -9.97 7.83 7.86
C GLY A 178 -11.20 7.91 6.97
N ASP A 179 -10.98 7.91 5.66
CA ASP A 179 -12.01 7.87 4.64
C ASP A 179 -11.56 6.90 3.52
N PRO A 180 -12.42 5.96 3.06
CA PRO A 180 -12.11 5.06 1.95
C PRO A 180 -12.15 5.72 0.56
N ASN A 181 -12.34 7.03 0.45
CA ASN A 181 -12.43 7.77 -0.82
C ASN A 181 -11.27 7.47 -1.78
N ILE A 182 -10.03 7.40 -1.28
CA ILE A 182 -8.87 7.06 -2.11
C ILE A 182 -9.00 5.69 -2.79
N ILE A 183 -9.69 4.73 -2.17
CA ILE A 183 -9.94 3.41 -2.76
C ILE A 183 -11.09 3.50 -3.75
N SER A 184 -12.19 4.16 -3.38
CA SER A 184 -13.38 4.21 -4.23
C SER A 184 -13.12 4.94 -5.55
N VAL A 185 -12.35 6.02 -5.54
CA VAL A 185 -12.01 6.79 -6.76
C VAL A 185 -11.08 5.99 -7.68
N ASN A 186 -10.09 5.28 -7.13
CA ASN A 186 -9.07 4.61 -7.95
C ASN A 186 -9.45 3.18 -8.37
N VAL A 187 -10.34 2.50 -7.65
CA VAL A 187 -10.70 1.10 -7.93
C VAL A 187 -12.01 0.99 -8.70
N ARG A 188 -12.88 2.01 -8.66
CA ARG A 188 -14.15 1.99 -9.40
C ARG A 188 -13.89 1.98 -10.91
N GLY A 189 -14.41 0.97 -11.60
CA GLY A 189 -14.22 0.79 -13.05
C GLY A 189 -12.89 0.15 -13.44
N LEU A 190 -11.95 -0.05 -12.51
CA LEU A 190 -10.63 -0.63 -12.80
C LEU A 190 -10.71 -2.05 -13.38
N ARG A 191 -11.76 -2.81 -13.07
CA ARG A 191 -11.96 -4.17 -13.59
C ARG A 191 -12.21 -4.21 -15.10
N GLU A 192 -12.73 -3.13 -15.68
CA GLU A 192 -13.17 -3.07 -17.08
C GLU A 192 -12.13 -2.45 -18.02
N ILE A 193 -11.04 -1.91 -17.45
CA ILE A 193 -9.88 -1.33 -18.15
C ILE A 193 -8.87 -2.43 -18.46
#